data_AF-A0AAU9V4A7-F1
#
_entry.id   AF-A0AAU9V4A7-F1
#
_cell.length_a   1.000
_cell.length_b   1.000
_cell.length_c   1.000
_cell.angle_alpha   90.00
_cell.angle_beta   90.00
_cell.angle_gamma   90.00
#
_symmetry.space_group_name_H-M   'P 1'
#
loop_
_entity.id
_entity.type
_entity.pdbx_description
1 polymer ?
#
loop_
_entity_poly.entity_id
_entity_poly.type
_entity_poly.pdbx_seq_one_letter_code
_entity_poly.pdbx_strand_id
1 'polypeptide(L)'
;MLQETKKVESMLFNYETTYKTDFRFGEIDEYPKTVYVPKPSIRERGKPAYRNLHTLIEWKGDMPPFSLLHRPKDVVRTNPNNVQPHFEKPIDLDREHAQKTRPRLVMTPAVSMDDIADERARQILCVDMYTSDMSRGMREAVKPYNNVCAPLPGRPAPSNPIVLPKLQPPYVSPEWRMDSVTWDSKQLRGYCDPTKEFWLARDPSK
;
A
#
# COMPACT_ATOMS: atom_id res chain seq x y z
N MET A 1 21.87 35.95 59.14
CA MET A 1 22.71 37.02 59.73
C MET A 1 23.60 37.73 58.70
N LEU A 2 24.68 37.14 58.16
CA LEU A 2 25.57 37.84 57.19
C LEU A 2 25.01 38.02 55.76
N GLN A 3 24.08 37.16 55.32
CA GLN A 3 23.42 37.30 54.01
C GLN A 3 22.25 38.29 54.05
N GLU A 4 21.57 38.41 55.19
CA GLU A 4 20.43 39.33 55.33
C GLU A 4 20.89 40.77 55.40
N THR A 5 22.00 41.05 56.09
CA THR A 5 22.61 42.39 56.15
C THR A 5 23.06 42.88 54.78
N LYS A 6 23.68 42.03 53.96
CA LYS A 6 24.05 42.36 52.56
C LYS A 6 22.84 42.65 51.68
N LYS A 7 21.73 41.93 51.86
CA LYS A 7 20.50 42.15 51.10
C LYS A 7 19.86 43.49 51.48
N VAL A 8 19.86 43.83 52.77
CA VAL A 8 19.35 45.11 53.29
C VAL A 8 20.24 46.28 52.84
N GLU A 9 21.56 46.14 52.84
CA GLU A 9 22.49 47.16 52.30
C GLU A 9 22.26 47.42 50.81
N SER A 10 22.03 46.38 50.00
CA SER A 10 21.76 46.55 48.58
C SER A 10 20.43 47.26 48.28
N MET A 11 19.47 47.21 49.21
CA MET A 11 18.22 47.95 49.08
C MET A 11 18.32 49.40 49.55
N LEU A 12 19.19 49.70 50.52
CA LEU A 12 19.35 51.04 51.11
C LEU A 12 20.27 51.96 50.29
N PHE A 13 21.27 51.40 49.58
CA PHE A 13 22.32 52.19 48.91
C PHE A 13 22.41 52.00 47.39
N ASN A 14 21.44 51.33 46.76
CA ASN A 14 21.34 51.39 45.30
C ASN A 14 20.76 52.75 44.89
N TYR A 15 21.62 53.77 44.83
CA TYR A 15 21.40 55.10 44.23
C TYR A 15 21.12 55.02 42.71
N GLU A 16 20.48 53.95 42.25
CA GLU A 16 20.04 53.76 40.87
C GLU A 16 18.78 54.59 40.68
N THR A 17 19.00 55.88 40.40
CA THR A 17 17.94 56.76 39.90
C THR A 17 17.27 56.07 38.71
N THR A 18 15.95 55.95 38.76
CA THR A 18 15.06 55.31 37.78
C THR A 18 15.29 55.71 36.33
N TYR A 19 16.00 56.83 36.10
CA TYR A 19 16.30 57.40 34.79
C TYR A 19 17.46 56.75 34.01
N LYS A 20 18.17 55.74 34.53
CA LYS A 20 19.36 55.17 33.86
C LYS A 20 19.04 54.37 32.59
N THR A 21 17.80 53.91 32.42
CA THR A 21 17.36 53.07 31.30
C THR A 21 16.34 53.75 30.38
N ASP A 22 15.81 54.91 30.76
CA ASP A 22 14.66 55.54 30.09
C ASP A 22 14.98 56.16 28.71
N PHE A 23 16.26 56.30 28.34
CA PHE A 23 16.70 56.92 27.09
C PHE A 23 17.46 55.96 26.14
N ARG A 24 17.15 54.66 26.16
CA ARG A 24 17.74 53.66 25.23
C ARG A 24 16.96 53.46 23.92
N PHE A 25 16.13 54.44 23.54
CA PHE A 25 15.44 54.42 22.25
C PHE A 25 16.46 54.67 21.13
N GLY A 26 16.90 53.58 20.49
CA GLY A 26 17.86 53.62 19.36
C GLY A 26 19.21 52.93 19.61
N GLU A 27 19.39 52.19 20.71
CA GLU A 27 20.54 51.29 20.84
C GLU A 27 20.48 50.24 19.71
N ILE A 28 21.50 50.26 18.84
CA ILE A 28 21.61 49.31 17.73
C ILE A 28 22.20 48.02 18.32
N ASP A 29 21.34 47.03 18.55
CA ASP A 29 21.79 45.69 18.92
C ASP A 29 22.66 45.12 17.80
N GLU A 30 23.85 44.62 18.16
CA GLU A 30 24.71 43.93 17.20
C GLU A 30 23.98 42.69 16.67
N TYR A 31 23.69 42.67 15.36
CA TYR A 31 23.05 41.51 14.73
C TYR A 31 23.89 40.24 14.99
N PRO A 32 23.26 39.13 15.42
CA PRO A 32 23.98 37.90 15.69
C PRO A 32 24.65 37.43 14.41
N LYS A 33 25.99 37.35 14.42
CA LYS A 33 26.78 36.88 13.29
C LYS A 33 26.35 35.45 12.95
N THR A 34 25.93 35.23 11.71
CA THR A 34 25.56 33.90 11.22
C THR A 34 26.79 33.01 11.21
N VAL A 35 26.87 32.06 12.14
CA VAL A 35 27.92 31.03 12.16
C VAL A 35 27.49 29.90 11.23
N TYR A 36 28.33 29.56 10.26
CA TYR A 36 28.08 28.43 9.38
C TYR A 36 28.09 27.12 10.19
N VAL A 37 26.93 26.47 10.27
CA VAL A 37 26.81 25.12 10.84
C VAL A 37 26.92 24.12 9.68
N PRO A 38 27.97 23.27 9.63
CA PRO A 38 28.08 22.26 8.58
C PRO A 38 26.89 21.30 8.66
N LYS A 39 26.28 21.02 7.50
CA LYS A 39 25.21 20.02 7.42
C LYS A 39 25.75 18.67 7.93
N PRO A 40 24.99 17.93 8.75
CA PRO A 40 25.40 16.59 9.17
C PRO A 40 25.62 15.74 7.92
N SER A 41 26.74 15.00 7.87
CA SER A 41 27.00 14.09 6.76
C SER A 41 25.92 13.02 6.74
N ILE A 42 25.14 13.01 5.67
CA ILE A 42 24.21 11.91 5.41
C ILE A 42 25.10 10.69 5.21
N ARG A 43 25.02 9.69 6.10
CA ARG A 43 25.67 8.39 5.87
C ARG A 43 25.19 7.89 4.52
N GLU A 44 26.10 7.75 3.55
CA GLU A 44 25.76 7.15 2.27
C GLU A 44 25.15 5.78 2.55
N ARG A 45 23.93 5.54 2.04
CA ARG A 45 23.37 4.20 2.04
C ARG A 45 24.33 3.34 1.22
N GLY A 46 24.75 2.20 1.77
CA GLY A 46 25.60 1.25 1.05
C GLY A 46 24.99 0.99 -0.33
N LYS A 47 25.79 1.19 -1.38
CA LYS A 47 25.36 0.86 -2.74
C LYS A 47 25.13 -0.66 -2.77
N PRO A 48 23.97 -1.15 -3.25
CA PRO A 48 23.79 -2.59 -3.40
C PRO A 48 24.85 -3.12 -4.36
N ALA A 49 25.42 -4.28 -4.06
CA ALA A 49 26.35 -4.93 -4.97
C ALA A 49 25.61 -5.24 -6.28
N TYR A 50 26.09 -4.66 -7.40
CA TYR A 50 25.46 -4.77 -8.72
C TYR A 50 26.02 -5.94 -9.54
N ARG A 51 26.80 -6.83 -8.93
CA ARG A 51 27.60 -7.82 -9.68
C ARG A 51 26.73 -8.90 -10.32
N ASN A 52 25.52 -9.14 -9.81
CA ASN A 52 24.64 -10.22 -10.22
C ASN A 52 23.16 -9.80 -10.39
N LEU A 53 22.90 -8.72 -11.15
CA LEU A 53 21.54 -8.21 -11.42
C LEU A 53 20.58 -9.26 -12.02
N HIS A 54 21.08 -10.14 -12.88
CA HIS A 54 20.25 -11.14 -13.57
C HIS A 54 19.81 -12.31 -12.69
N THR A 55 20.58 -12.62 -11.64
CA THR A 55 20.32 -13.78 -10.78
C THR A 55 19.83 -13.39 -9.39
N LEU A 56 19.96 -12.11 -9.01
CA LEU A 56 19.58 -11.56 -7.70
C LEU A 56 20.14 -12.38 -6.52
N ILE A 57 21.24 -13.12 -6.74
CA ILE A 57 21.82 -14.03 -5.74
C ILE A 57 22.24 -13.28 -4.48
N GLU A 58 22.78 -12.07 -4.65
CA GLU A 58 23.22 -11.19 -3.57
C GLU A 58 22.04 -10.63 -2.74
N TRP A 59 20.80 -10.74 -3.25
CA TRP A 59 19.59 -10.27 -2.59
C TRP A 59 18.94 -11.37 -1.74
N LYS A 60 19.52 -12.56 -1.75
CA LYS A 60 18.99 -13.74 -1.08
C LYS A 60 19.50 -13.81 0.37
N GLY A 61 18.82 -13.11 1.26
CA GLY A 61 19.00 -13.25 2.72
C GLY A 61 19.14 -11.93 3.49
N ASP A 62 19.69 -10.90 2.86
CA ASP A 62 20.02 -9.63 3.53
C ASP A 62 19.03 -8.50 3.20
N MET A 63 18.00 -8.80 2.40
CA MET A 63 16.99 -7.80 2.04
C MET A 63 15.99 -7.60 3.18
N PRO A 64 15.69 -6.34 3.55
CA PRO A 64 14.61 -6.06 4.47
C PRO A 64 13.30 -6.66 3.91
N PRO A 65 12.44 -7.22 4.78
CA PRO A 65 11.18 -7.79 4.32
C PRO A 65 10.40 -6.76 3.52
N PHE A 66 9.76 -7.21 2.43
CA PHE A 66 9.05 -6.35 1.48
C PHE A 66 8.00 -5.46 2.15
N SER A 67 7.46 -5.89 3.30
CA SER A 67 6.57 -5.12 4.17
C SER A 67 7.12 -3.77 4.62
N LEU A 68 8.44 -3.61 4.73
CA LEU A 68 9.10 -2.35 5.10
C LEU A 68 9.23 -1.36 3.95
N LEU A 69 9.09 -1.83 2.70
CA LEU A 69 9.11 -0.98 1.51
C LEU A 69 7.73 -0.41 1.19
N HIS A 70 6.68 -0.97 1.79
CA HIS A 70 5.33 -0.49 1.64
C HIS A 70 5.13 0.86 2.34
N ARG A 71 4.69 1.85 1.58
CA ARG A 71 4.23 3.13 2.10
C ARG A 71 2.70 3.21 2.01
N PRO A 72 2.03 3.92 2.94
CA PRO A 72 0.62 4.25 2.78
C PRO A 72 0.40 4.96 1.44
N LYS A 73 -0.75 4.71 0.79
CA LYS A 73 -1.11 5.43 -0.44
C LYS A 73 -1.22 6.93 -0.15
N ASP A 74 -0.60 7.79 -0.96
CA ASP A 74 -0.49 9.23 -0.65
C ASP A 74 -1.84 9.93 -0.40
N VAL A 75 -2.88 9.55 -1.15
CA VAL A 75 -4.21 10.18 -1.08
C VAL A 75 -5.08 9.56 0.02
N VAL A 76 -5.24 8.24 0.00
CA VAL A 76 -6.18 7.52 0.89
C VAL A 76 -5.54 7.24 2.26
N ARG A 77 -4.21 7.32 2.36
CA ARG A 77 -3.39 7.00 3.54
C ARG A 77 -3.67 5.62 4.13
N THR A 78 -4.26 4.73 3.34
CA THR A 78 -4.51 3.35 3.74
C THR A 78 -3.20 2.59 3.85
N ASN A 79 -3.01 1.92 4.98
CA ASN A 79 -1.88 1.02 5.18
C ASN A 79 -2.09 -0.21 4.28
N PRO A 80 -1.21 -0.49 3.31
CA PRO A 80 -1.35 -1.64 2.42
C PRO A 80 -1.26 -2.99 3.14
N ASN A 81 -0.69 -3.03 4.36
CA ASN A 81 -0.67 -4.23 5.19
C ASN A 81 -2.03 -4.49 5.89
N ASN A 82 -2.94 -3.51 5.88
CA ASN A 82 -4.29 -3.67 6.41
C ASN A 82 -5.26 -3.81 5.24
N VAL A 83 -5.75 -5.03 5.02
CA VAL A 83 -6.75 -5.30 3.99
C VAL A 83 -8.07 -4.66 4.40
N GLN A 84 -8.67 -3.89 3.50
CA GLN A 84 -9.98 -3.31 3.75
C GLN A 84 -11.00 -4.45 3.98
N PRO A 85 -11.79 -4.41 5.06
CA PRO A 85 -12.84 -5.41 5.25
C PRO A 85 -13.85 -5.33 4.10
N HIS A 86 -14.54 -6.44 3.85
CA HIS A 86 -15.64 -6.44 2.89
C HIS A 86 -16.68 -5.40 3.31
N PHE A 87 -17.18 -4.63 2.34
CA PHE A 87 -18.25 -3.68 2.61
C PHE A 87 -19.54 -4.44 2.91
N GLU A 88 -19.96 -4.41 4.17
CA GLU A 88 -21.28 -4.91 4.56
C GLU A 88 -22.32 -3.81 4.35
N LYS A 89 -23.39 -4.14 3.63
CA LYS A 89 -24.52 -3.22 3.49
C LYS A 89 -25.16 -3.02 4.86
N PRO A 90 -25.44 -1.77 5.29
CA PRO A 90 -26.15 -1.53 6.53
C PRO A 90 -27.53 -2.20 6.49
N ILE A 91 -28.02 -2.63 7.65
CA ILE A 91 -29.35 -3.22 7.79
C ILE A 91 -30.39 -2.15 7.46
N ASP A 92 -31.24 -2.42 6.47
CA ASP A 92 -32.34 -1.55 6.09
C ASP A 92 -33.51 -1.73 7.07
N LEU A 93 -33.68 -0.76 7.98
CA LEU A 93 -34.75 -0.77 8.99
C LEU A 93 -36.14 -0.55 8.37
N ASP A 94 -36.21 0.17 7.25
CA ASP A 94 -37.48 0.54 6.60
C ASP A 94 -37.90 -0.45 5.51
N ARG A 95 -37.14 -1.54 5.34
CA ARG A 95 -37.36 -2.57 4.32
C ARG A 95 -38.81 -3.06 4.29
N GLU A 96 -39.40 -3.34 5.44
CA GLU A 96 -40.77 -3.86 5.53
C GLU A 96 -41.83 -2.82 5.19
N HIS A 97 -41.62 -1.57 5.62
CA HIS A 97 -42.52 -0.48 5.31
C HIS A 97 -42.50 -0.19 3.80
N ALA A 98 -41.30 -0.09 3.22
CA ALA A 98 -41.11 0.08 1.79
C ALA A 98 -41.73 -1.06 0.96
N GLN A 99 -41.65 -2.30 1.44
CA GLN A 99 -42.29 -3.45 0.79
C GLN A 99 -43.81 -3.37 0.75
N LYS A 100 -44.44 -2.75 1.76
CA LYS A 100 -45.90 -2.56 1.80
C LYS A 100 -46.38 -1.40 0.93
N THR A 101 -45.59 -0.32 0.84
CA THR A 101 -45.99 0.91 0.13
C THR A 101 -45.64 0.92 -1.35
N ARG A 102 -44.71 0.07 -1.78
CA ARG A 102 -44.29 -0.01 -3.19
C ARG A 102 -45.35 -0.72 -4.07
N PRO A 103 -45.32 -0.50 -5.40
CA PRO A 103 -46.08 -1.31 -6.35
C PRO A 103 -45.73 -2.81 -6.24
N ARG A 104 -46.72 -3.67 -6.50
CA ARG A 104 -46.58 -5.12 -6.40
C ARG A 104 -45.46 -5.65 -7.30
N LEU A 105 -44.56 -6.43 -6.74
CA LEU A 105 -43.51 -7.11 -7.48
C LEU A 105 -43.99 -8.46 -7.96
N VAL A 106 -44.08 -8.60 -9.28
CA VAL A 106 -44.53 -9.82 -9.93
C VAL A 106 -43.34 -10.43 -10.65
N MET A 107 -42.98 -11.69 -10.33
CA MET A 107 -41.89 -12.39 -11.02
C MET A 107 -42.40 -13.06 -12.29
N THR A 108 -43.55 -13.72 -12.19
CA THR A 108 -44.31 -14.24 -13.33
C THR A 108 -45.76 -13.82 -13.14
N PRO A 109 -46.58 -13.69 -14.21
CA PRO A 109 -47.96 -13.22 -14.08
C PRO A 109 -48.82 -14.01 -13.06
N ALA A 110 -48.44 -15.25 -12.76
CA ALA A 110 -49.11 -16.12 -11.80
C ALA A 110 -48.53 -16.06 -10.37
N VAL A 111 -47.34 -15.47 -10.17
CA VAL A 111 -46.63 -15.44 -8.88
C VAL A 111 -46.20 -14.01 -8.55
N SER A 112 -46.90 -13.41 -7.59
CA SER A 112 -46.45 -12.18 -6.95
C SER A 112 -45.50 -12.51 -5.79
N MET A 113 -44.40 -11.77 -5.69
CA MET A 113 -43.40 -11.96 -4.63
C MET A 113 -43.85 -11.42 -3.28
N ASP A 114 -44.87 -10.56 -3.29
CA ASP A 114 -45.41 -9.93 -2.09
C ASP A 114 -46.44 -10.81 -1.38
N ASP A 115 -47.11 -11.72 -2.10
CA ASP A 115 -48.08 -12.67 -1.51
C ASP A 115 -47.40 -13.84 -0.78
N ILE A 116 -46.08 -13.99 -0.93
CA ILE A 116 -45.31 -15.08 -0.31
C ILE A 116 -44.90 -14.67 1.11
N ALA A 117 -45.65 -15.17 2.10
CA ALA A 117 -45.39 -14.89 3.51
C ALA A 117 -44.06 -15.49 4.02
N ASP A 118 -43.61 -16.61 3.45
CA ASP A 118 -42.36 -17.26 3.83
C ASP A 118 -41.16 -16.63 3.09
N GLU A 119 -40.32 -15.90 3.84
CA GLU A 119 -39.09 -15.28 3.34
C GLU A 119 -38.14 -16.32 2.71
N ARG A 120 -38.10 -17.54 3.26
CA ARG A 120 -37.25 -18.60 2.71
C ARG A 120 -37.71 -19.03 1.33
N ALA A 121 -39.02 -19.26 1.16
CA ALA A 121 -39.59 -19.57 -0.14
C ALA A 121 -39.36 -18.43 -1.14
N ARG A 122 -39.54 -17.18 -0.70
CA ARG A 122 -39.27 -15.98 -1.51
C ARG A 122 -37.82 -15.93 -1.99
N GLN A 123 -36.88 -16.20 -1.10
CA GLN A 123 -35.45 -16.19 -1.42
C GLN A 123 -35.08 -17.33 -2.38
N ILE A 124 -35.63 -18.53 -2.20
CA ILE A 124 -35.41 -19.67 -3.10
C ILE A 124 -35.85 -19.32 -4.51
N LEU A 125 -37.06 -18.77 -4.67
CA LEU A 125 -37.57 -18.37 -5.98
C LEU A 125 -36.69 -17.30 -6.63
N CYS A 126 -36.31 -16.26 -5.87
CA CYS A 126 -35.42 -15.21 -6.39
C CYS A 126 -34.07 -15.80 -6.83
N VAL A 127 -33.49 -16.69 -6.04
CA VAL A 127 -32.20 -17.33 -6.38
C VAL A 127 -32.35 -18.20 -7.61
N ASP A 128 -33.39 -19.02 -7.69
CA ASP A 128 -33.60 -19.93 -8.82
C ASP A 128 -33.82 -19.15 -10.13
N MET A 129 -34.68 -18.13 -10.12
CA MET A 129 -35.01 -17.35 -11.32
C MET A 129 -33.85 -16.46 -11.80
N TYR A 130 -33.12 -15.83 -10.88
CA TYR A 130 -32.07 -14.85 -11.23
C TYR A 130 -30.65 -15.43 -11.19
N THR A 131 -30.47 -16.73 -10.93
CA THR A 131 -29.17 -17.37 -11.11
C THR A 131 -29.05 -17.95 -12.50
N SER A 132 -28.05 -17.48 -13.25
CA SER A 132 -27.69 -18.07 -14.54
C SER A 132 -27.08 -19.45 -14.38
N ASP A 133 -27.25 -20.30 -15.39
CA ASP A 133 -26.66 -21.64 -15.45
C ASP A 133 -25.15 -21.63 -15.22
N MET A 134 -24.46 -20.62 -15.75
CA MET A 134 -23.02 -20.42 -15.53
C MET A 134 -22.70 -20.17 -14.04
N SER A 135 -23.47 -19.32 -13.37
CA SER A 135 -23.29 -19.04 -11.94
C SER A 135 -23.58 -20.27 -11.08
N ARG A 136 -24.58 -21.06 -11.49
CA ARG A 136 -24.93 -22.33 -10.85
C ARG A 136 -23.79 -23.35 -10.99
N GLY A 137 -23.25 -23.52 -12.20
CA GLY A 137 -22.12 -24.40 -12.47
C GLY A 137 -20.86 -23.98 -11.71
N MET A 138 -20.55 -22.69 -11.64
CA MET A 138 -19.41 -22.19 -10.86
C MET A 138 -19.59 -22.44 -9.36
N ARG A 139 -20.79 -22.21 -8.83
CA ARG A 139 -21.10 -22.49 -7.41
C ARG A 139 -20.99 -23.98 -7.10
N GLU A 140 -21.34 -24.84 -8.04
CA GLU A 140 -21.17 -26.29 -7.90
C GLU A 140 -19.69 -26.71 -7.94
N ALA A 141 -18.90 -26.15 -8.85
CA ALA A 141 -17.47 -26.44 -8.97
C ALA A 141 -16.65 -26.01 -7.75
N VAL A 142 -17.06 -24.93 -7.07
CA VAL A 142 -16.39 -24.39 -5.87
C VAL A 142 -16.88 -25.04 -4.57
N LYS A 143 -17.97 -25.83 -4.60
CA LYS A 143 -18.45 -26.50 -3.38
C LYS A 143 -17.38 -27.50 -2.90
N PRO A 144 -16.93 -27.41 -1.63
CA PRO A 144 -15.99 -28.37 -1.09
C PRO A 144 -16.67 -29.74 -1.01
N TYR A 145 -16.14 -30.72 -1.74
CA TYR A 145 -16.59 -32.12 -1.67
C TYR A 145 -16.07 -32.74 -0.37
N ASN A 146 -16.77 -32.50 0.75
CA ASN A 146 -16.34 -33.00 2.06
C ASN A 146 -16.42 -34.54 2.20
N ASN A 147 -17.10 -35.22 1.28
CA ASN A 147 -17.36 -36.67 1.35
C ASN A 147 -16.76 -37.46 0.16
N VAL A 148 -16.12 -36.79 -0.80
CA VAL A 148 -15.35 -37.45 -1.87
C VAL A 148 -13.89 -37.41 -1.46
N CYS A 149 -13.58 -38.08 -0.35
CA CYS A 149 -12.21 -38.40 -0.04
C CYS A 149 -11.87 -39.62 -0.90
N ALA A 150 -10.87 -39.50 -1.78
CA ALA A 150 -10.24 -40.72 -2.31
C ALA A 150 -9.89 -41.62 -1.11
N PRO A 151 -9.94 -42.96 -1.23
CA PRO A 151 -9.55 -43.87 -0.15
C PRO A 151 -8.04 -43.73 0.09
N LEU A 152 -7.66 -42.63 0.73
CA LEU A 152 -6.33 -42.36 1.20
C LEU A 152 -6.21 -43.16 2.50
N PRO A 153 -5.21 -44.03 2.64
CA PRO A 153 -4.94 -44.62 3.94
C PRO A 153 -4.79 -43.44 4.91
N GLY A 154 -5.57 -43.39 6.00
CA GLY A 154 -5.61 -42.28 6.95
C GLY A 154 -4.30 -42.04 7.72
N ARG A 155 -3.17 -42.45 7.13
CA ARG A 155 -1.81 -42.19 7.53
C ARG A 155 -1.22 -41.32 6.43
N PRO A 156 -0.65 -40.15 6.74
CA PRO A 156 0.18 -39.46 5.76
C PRO A 156 1.20 -40.48 5.25
N ALA A 157 1.25 -40.70 3.94
CA ALA A 157 2.33 -41.48 3.35
C ALA A 157 3.64 -40.87 3.89
N PRO A 158 4.61 -41.69 4.32
CA PRO A 158 5.88 -41.15 4.79
C PRO A 158 6.37 -40.17 3.74
N SER A 159 6.62 -38.92 4.16
CA SER A 159 7.06 -37.89 3.22
C SER A 159 8.32 -38.44 2.57
N ASN A 160 8.24 -38.78 1.30
CA ASN A 160 9.44 -39.05 0.52
C ASN A 160 9.90 -37.66 0.08
N PRO A 161 10.89 -37.03 0.75
CA PRO A 161 11.34 -35.71 0.36
C PRO A 161 11.98 -35.85 -1.02
N ILE A 162 11.18 -35.61 -2.06
CA ILE A 162 11.72 -35.46 -3.40
C ILE A 162 12.47 -34.14 -3.36
N VAL A 163 13.79 -34.23 -3.21
CA VAL A 163 14.68 -33.10 -3.40
C VAL A 163 14.68 -32.82 -4.89
N LEU A 164 13.71 -32.02 -5.34
CA LEU A 164 13.73 -31.49 -6.68
C LEU A 164 15.01 -30.64 -6.77
N PRO A 165 15.92 -30.94 -7.70
CA PRO A 165 17.06 -30.06 -7.93
C PRO A 165 16.50 -28.67 -8.25
N LYS A 166 17.00 -27.65 -7.56
CA LYS A 166 16.65 -26.26 -7.89
C LYS A 166 16.85 -26.09 -9.38
N LEU A 167 15.80 -25.68 -10.09
CA LEU A 167 15.85 -25.44 -11.53
C LEU A 167 17.01 -24.49 -11.80
N GLN A 168 18.13 -25.03 -12.28
CA GLN A 168 19.23 -24.21 -12.72
C GLN A 168 18.85 -23.73 -14.12
N PRO A 169 18.93 -22.42 -14.39
CA PRO A 169 18.75 -21.95 -15.75
C PRO A 169 19.77 -22.68 -16.65
N PRO A 170 19.39 -23.07 -17.87
CA PRO A 170 20.33 -23.71 -18.78
C PRO A 170 21.55 -22.83 -18.95
N TYR A 171 22.73 -23.45 -18.96
CA TYR A 171 23.97 -22.72 -19.19
C TYR A 171 23.93 -22.10 -20.59
N VAL A 172 23.82 -20.76 -20.64
CA VAL A 172 24.00 -19.98 -21.86
C VAL A 172 25.43 -19.46 -21.84
N SER A 173 26.19 -19.78 -22.90
CA SER A 173 27.57 -19.32 -23.04
C SER A 173 27.63 -17.78 -23.09
N PRO A 174 28.72 -17.16 -22.60
CA PRO A 174 28.83 -15.70 -22.54
C PRO A 174 28.64 -15.00 -23.88
N GLU A 175 29.06 -15.63 -24.98
CA GLU A 175 28.92 -15.11 -26.36
C GLU A 175 27.44 -14.88 -26.71
N TRP A 176 26.58 -15.85 -26.37
CA TRP A 176 25.14 -15.79 -26.65
C TRP A 176 24.37 -14.84 -25.73
N ARG A 177 24.96 -14.50 -24.57
CA ARG A 177 24.40 -13.46 -23.68
C ARG A 177 24.57 -12.06 -24.28
N MET A 178 25.62 -11.86 -25.08
CA MET A 178 25.85 -10.57 -25.72
C MET A 178 24.94 -10.40 -26.94
N ASP A 179 24.70 -11.48 -27.68
CA ASP A 179 23.75 -11.49 -28.80
C ASP A 179 22.31 -11.24 -28.34
N SER A 180 21.89 -11.80 -27.20
CA SER A 180 20.56 -11.54 -26.66
C SER A 180 20.40 -10.11 -26.15
N VAL A 181 21.42 -9.53 -25.52
CA VAL A 181 21.41 -8.13 -25.09
C VAL A 181 21.41 -7.18 -26.29
N THR A 182 22.22 -7.45 -27.31
CA THR A 182 22.23 -6.63 -28.54
C THR A 182 20.91 -6.73 -29.29
N TRP A 183 20.30 -7.92 -29.37
CA TRP A 183 18.96 -8.11 -29.94
C TRP A 183 17.87 -7.40 -29.13
N ASP A 184 17.88 -7.53 -27.81
CA ASP A 184 16.90 -6.93 -26.90
C ASP A 184 17.01 -5.40 -26.88
N SER A 185 18.23 -4.86 -27.01
CA SER A 185 18.46 -3.40 -27.14
C SER A 185 17.89 -2.80 -28.43
N LYS A 186 17.68 -3.61 -29.47
CA LYS A 186 17.06 -3.19 -30.73
C LYS A 186 15.53 -3.20 -30.67
N GLN A 187 14.93 -3.79 -29.64
CA GLN A 187 13.48 -3.84 -29.50
C GLN A 187 12.95 -2.49 -29.00
N LEU A 188 11.99 -1.89 -29.72
CA LEU A 188 11.26 -0.72 -29.26
C LEU A 188 10.36 -1.11 -28.08
N ARG A 189 10.74 -0.69 -26.86
CA ARG A 189 9.99 -0.97 -25.62
C ARG A 189 8.82 0.00 -25.36
N GLY A 190 8.54 0.89 -26.30
CA GLY A 190 7.45 1.85 -26.22
C GLY A 190 6.96 2.28 -27.60
N TYR A 191 5.76 2.87 -27.65
CA TYR A 191 5.14 3.40 -28.87
C TYR A 191 5.69 4.77 -29.29
N CYS A 192 6.63 5.33 -28.55
CA CYS A 192 7.21 6.66 -28.79
C CYS A 192 8.69 6.51 -29.14
N ASP A 193 9.15 7.25 -30.15
CA ASP A 193 10.54 7.23 -30.60
C ASP A 193 11.47 7.74 -29.47
N PRO A 194 12.48 6.96 -29.04
CA PRO A 194 13.37 7.34 -27.95
C PRO A 194 14.44 8.37 -28.38
N THR A 195 14.52 8.76 -29.65
CA THR A 195 15.53 9.71 -30.13
C THR A 195 15.31 11.11 -29.56
N LYS A 196 16.41 11.74 -29.12
CA LYS A 196 16.40 13.13 -28.62
C LYS A 196 15.77 14.11 -29.62
N GLU A 197 15.93 13.84 -30.91
CA GLU A 197 15.38 14.64 -32.00
C GLU A 197 13.86 14.60 -32.02
N PHE A 198 13.23 13.44 -31.80
CA PHE A 198 11.77 13.32 -31.67
C PHE A 198 11.20 14.15 -30.52
N TRP A 199 11.84 14.12 -29.34
CA TRP A 199 11.37 14.86 -28.15
C TRP A 199 11.62 16.37 -28.22
N LEU A 200 12.56 16.81 -29.07
CA LEU A 200 12.88 18.23 -29.26
C LEU A 200 12.29 18.83 -30.54
N ALA A 201 11.71 18.00 -31.42
CA ALA A 201 11.02 18.46 -32.61
C ALA A 201 9.75 19.23 -32.21
N ARG A 202 9.63 20.48 -32.68
CA ARG A 202 8.43 21.31 -32.46
C ARG A 202 7.27 20.93 -33.37
N ASP A 203 7.58 20.38 -34.54
CA ASP A 203 6.61 19.95 -35.53
C ASP A 203 6.80 18.44 -35.79
N PRO A 204 5.71 17.66 -35.94
CA PRO A 204 5.81 16.26 -36.31
C PRO A 204 6.49 16.14 -37.69
N SER A 205 7.57 15.35 -37.77
CA SER A 205 8.22 15.05 -39.04
C SER A 205 7.22 14.37 -39.99
N LYS A 206 7.08 14.91 -41.21
CA LYS A 206 6.24 14.34 -42.28
C LYS A 206 6.71 12.96 -42.71
#